data_AF-A0A101T723-F1
#
_entry.id   AF-A0A101T723-F1
#
_cell.length_a   1.000
_cell.length_b   1.000
_cell.length_c   1.000
_cell.angle_alpha   90.00
_cell.angle_beta   90.00
_cell.angle_gamma   90.00
#
_symmetry.space_group_name_H-M   'P 1'
#
loop_
_entity.id
_entity.type
_entity.pdbx_description
1 polymer ?
#
loop_
_entity_poly.entity_id
_entity_poly.type
_entity_poly.pdbx_seq_one_letter_code
_entity_poly.pdbx_strand_id
1 'polypeptide(L)'
;MGLWQVFYEDWQMECCGEPFAVGDEVSWPLLLQRDSADLLGGGWDEHLTEGDACDELFPGGRVPPDGLLVVNGHGGGPRVTGRVRAVRVVNQVYEENPPGSRTWEPVRGERTLRPVDRCPKWFDAGTPDARGRQPRESGVLVTLEIPDPGPDRAPDS
;
A
#
# COMPACT_ATOMS: atom_id res chain seq x y z
N MET A 1 -11.41 -1.60 17.00
CA MET A 1 -10.37 -0.91 16.22
C MET A 1 -10.03 -1.81 15.04
N GLY A 2 -9.87 -1.26 13.84
CA GLY A 2 -9.57 -2.03 12.63
C GLY A 2 -8.08 -1.96 12.26
N LEU A 3 -7.48 -3.06 11.80
CA LEU A 3 -6.13 -3.07 11.24
C LEU A 3 -6.20 -3.14 9.71
N TRP A 4 -5.80 -2.06 9.06
CA TRP A 4 -5.84 -1.93 7.61
C TRP A 4 -4.45 -2.06 7.02
N GLN A 5 -4.34 -2.68 5.85
CA GLN A 5 -3.11 -2.66 5.07
C GLN A 5 -3.20 -1.55 4.02
N VAL A 6 -2.24 -0.63 4.08
CA VAL A 6 -2.15 0.52 3.19
C VAL A 6 -0.82 0.47 2.46
N PHE A 7 -0.85 0.52 1.14
CA PHE A 7 0.35 0.65 0.32
C PHE A 7 0.65 2.11 0.02
N TYR A 8 1.91 2.49 0.20
CA TYR A 8 2.43 3.80 -0.16
C TYR A 8 3.55 3.57 -1.17
N GLU A 9 3.31 4.03 -2.40
CA GLU A 9 4.24 3.88 -3.52
C GLU A 9 5.56 4.63 -3.28
N ASP A 10 6.66 4.03 -3.74
CA ASP A 10 8.01 4.59 -3.71
C ASP A 10 8.07 6.01 -4.29
N TRP A 11 7.62 6.21 -5.53
CA TRP A 11 7.72 7.47 -6.24
C TRP A 11 6.92 8.58 -5.55
N GLN A 12 5.77 8.26 -4.94
CA GLN A 12 5.02 9.24 -4.16
C GLN A 12 5.78 9.60 -2.89
N MET A 13 6.35 8.61 -2.20
CA MET A 13 7.15 8.82 -1.01
C MET A 13 8.41 9.64 -1.33
N GLU A 14 9.12 9.32 -2.41
CA GLU A 14 10.33 10.00 -2.86
C GLU A 14 10.06 11.45 -3.28
N CYS A 15 9.02 11.67 -4.10
CA CYS A 15 8.69 12.98 -4.65
C CYS A 15 8.19 13.95 -3.58
N CYS A 16 7.16 13.54 -2.82
CA CYS A 16 6.41 14.46 -1.94
C CYS A 16 6.10 13.90 -0.56
N GLY A 17 6.30 12.60 -0.30
CA GLY A 17 5.98 11.98 0.97
C GLY A 17 6.92 12.37 2.11
N GLU A 18 6.42 12.24 3.34
CA GLU A 18 7.20 12.43 4.56
C GLU A 18 7.42 11.06 5.24
N PRO A 19 8.68 10.68 5.53
CA PRO A 19 8.98 9.44 6.23
C PRO A 19 8.35 9.35 7.62
N PHE A 20 7.58 8.30 7.85
CA PHE A 20 6.94 7.96 9.13
C PHE A 20 7.58 6.71 9.76
N ALA A 21 7.31 6.49 11.05
CA ALA A 21 7.79 5.37 11.82
C ALA A 21 6.65 4.58 12.48
N VAL A 22 6.96 3.37 12.93
CA VAL A 22 6.08 2.60 13.81
C VAL A 22 5.77 3.43 15.06
N GLY A 23 4.48 3.54 15.39
CA GLY A 23 3.98 4.35 16.49
C GLY A 23 3.49 5.73 16.09
N ASP A 24 3.85 6.23 14.90
CA ASP A 24 3.37 7.53 14.43
C ASP A 24 1.87 7.52 14.15
N GLU A 25 1.24 8.66 14.36
CA GLU A 25 -0.10 8.94 13.87
C GLU A 25 0.01 9.62 12.50
N VAL A 26 -0.70 9.07 11.52
CA VAL A 26 -0.65 9.52 10.13
C VAL A 26 -2.07 9.74 9.62
N SER A 27 -2.22 10.68 8.69
CA SER A 27 -3.49 11.00 8.06
C SER A 27 -3.30 11.05 6.55
N TRP A 28 -3.87 10.08 5.83
CA TRP A 28 -3.65 9.92 4.40
C TRP A 28 -4.96 9.86 3.61
N PRO A 29 -5.02 10.49 2.43
CA PRO A 29 -6.06 10.18 1.45
C PRO A 29 -5.87 8.75 0.93
N LEU A 30 -6.86 7.89 1.13
CA LEU A 30 -6.81 6.49 0.70
C LEU A 30 -7.76 6.22 -0.46
N LEU A 31 -7.31 5.46 -1.44
CA LEU A 31 -8.12 4.96 -2.54
C LEU A 31 -8.10 3.43 -2.54
N LEU A 32 -9.24 2.80 -2.78
CA LEU A 32 -9.31 1.36 -2.98
C LEU A 32 -8.99 1.04 -4.44
N GLN A 33 -7.81 0.46 -4.68
CA GLN A 33 -7.49 -0.13 -5.97
C GLN A 33 -8.06 -1.55 -6.02
N ARG A 34 -9.06 -1.77 -6.88
CA ARG A 34 -9.75 -3.06 -6.99
C ARG A 34 -8.98 -4.12 -7.78
N ASP A 35 -8.06 -3.69 -8.65
CA ASP A 35 -7.15 -4.55 -9.39
C ASP A 35 -5.70 -4.19 -9.05
N SER A 36 -5.12 -4.94 -8.10
CA SER A 36 -3.73 -4.77 -7.70
C SER A 36 -2.74 -5.51 -8.62
N ALA A 37 -3.21 -6.20 -9.66
CA ALA A 37 -2.36 -6.88 -10.62
C ALA A 37 -1.41 -5.89 -11.32
N ASP A 38 -1.94 -4.74 -11.73
CA ASP A 38 -1.16 -3.73 -12.45
C ASP A 38 -0.14 -3.00 -11.56
N LEU A 39 -0.41 -2.91 -10.24
CA LEU A 39 0.51 -2.24 -9.31
C LEU A 39 1.66 -3.16 -8.88
N LEU A 40 1.34 -4.38 -8.44
CA LEU A 40 2.29 -5.29 -7.78
C LEU A 40 2.00 -6.76 -8.08
N GLY A 41 1.45 -7.08 -9.27
CA GLY A 41 1.28 -8.45 -9.74
C GLY A 41 0.13 -9.23 -9.08
N GLY A 42 -0.68 -8.59 -8.23
CA GLY A 42 -1.86 -9.20 -7.59
C GLY A 42 -1.52 -10.29 -6.57
N GLY A 43 -2.51 -10.99 -6.02
CA GLY A 43 -2.30 -12.10 -5.06
C GLY A 43 -2.01 -11.65 -3.62
N TRP A 44 -2.56 -10.52 -3.20
CA TRP A 44 -2.38 -9.96 -1.85
C TRP A 44 -3.26 -10.63 -0.79
N ASP A 45 -3.94 -11.73 -1.14
CA ASP A 45 -4.96 -12.42 -0.35
C ASP A 45 -4.47 -12.85 1.04
N GLU A 46 -3.20 -13.21 1.16
CA GLU A 46 -2.58 -13.65 2.42
C GLU A 46 -2.14 -12.50 3.35
N HIS A 47 -2.16 -11.26 2.83
CA HIS A 47 -1.64 -10.10 3.54
C HIS A 47 -2.72 -9.10 3.93
N LEU A 48 -3.88 -9.13 3.29
CA LEU A 48 -4.97 -8.17 3.51
C LEU A 48 -5.92 -8.66 4.61
N THR A 49 -6.07 -7.85 5.66
CA THR A 49 -7.06 -8.12 6.72
C THR A 49 -8.47 -7.76 6.24
N GLU A 50 -9.45 -8.61 6.56
CA GLU A 50 -10.87 -8.23 6.52
C GLU A 50 -11.12 -7.11 7.54
N GLY A 51 -11.84 -6.06 7.15
CA GLY A 51 -12.19 -4.97 8.06
C GLY A 51 -13.51 -4.32 7.69
N ASP A 52 -14.50 -4.45 8.59
CA ASP A 52 -15.86 -3.89 8.43
C ASP A 52 -15.89 -2.36 8.31
N ALA A 53 -14.87 -1.65 8.85
CA ALA A 53 -14.79 -0.20 8.77
C ALA A 53 -14.49 0.33 7.35
N CYS A 54 -14.09 -0.52 6.41
CA CYS A 54 -13.95 -0.14 5.01
C CYS A 54 -15.30 0.16 4.36
N ASP A 55 -16.42 -0.41 4.85
CA ASP A 55 -17.76 -0.28 4.22
C ASP A 55 -18.33 1.13 4.29
N GLU A 56 -18.11 1.83 5.41
CA GLU A 56 -18.59 3.19 5.60
C GLU A 56 -17.81 4.21 4.77
N LEU A 57 -16.52 3.96 4.54
CA LEU A 57 -15.62 4.86 3.82
C LEU A 57 -15.50 4.52 2.33
N PHE A 58 -15.75 3.27 1.96
CA PHE A 58 -15.75 2.75 0.59
C PHE A 58 -16.96 1.84 0.38
N PRO A 59 -18.03 2.29 -0.31
CA PRO A 59 -19.24 1.49 -0.51
C PRO A 59 -18.92 0.10 -1.10
N GLY A 60 -19.30 -0.98 -0.39
CA GLY A 60 -19.01 -2.38 -0.75
C GLY A 60 -17.83 -2.99 0.02
N GLY A 61 -17.67 -2.60 1.29
CA GLY A 61 -16.54 -2.68 2.20
C GLY A 61 -16.04 -4.01 2.67
N ARG A 62 -15.81 -4.87 1.71
CA ARG A 62 -14.61 -5.69 1.77
C ARG A 62 -13.61 -5.09 0.80
N VAL A 63 -12.40 -4.83 1.28
CA VAL A 63 -11.26 -4.85 0.36
C VAL A 63 -11.32 -6.23 -0.29
N PRO A 64 -11.56 -6.34 -1.61
CA PRO A 64 -11.59 -7.65 -2.23
C PRO A 64 -10.25 -8.35 -1.96
N PRO A 65 -10.18 -9.69 -1.99
CA PRO A 65 -8.94 -10.42 -1.74
C PRO A 65 -7.75 -9.92 -2.61
N ASP A 66 -8.07 -9.42 -3.82
CA ASP A 66 -7.12 -8.81 -4.75
C ASP A 66 -7.02 -7.26 -4.68
N GLY A 67 -7.73 -6.61 -3.76
CA GLY A 67 -7.80 -5.16 -3.64
C GLY A 67 -6.76 -4.58 -2.68
N LEU A 68 -6.28 -3.37 -2.92
CA LEU A 68 -5.28 -2.73 -2.07
C LEU A 68 -5.70 -1.29 -1.76
N LEU A 69 -5.63 -0.89 -0.49
CA LEU A 69 -5.73 0.52 -0.14
C LEU A 69 -4.40 1.18 -0.46
N VAL A 70 -4.44 2.21 -1.29
CA VAL A 70 -3.26 2.97 -1.72
C VAL A 70 -3.36 4.42 -1.25
N VAL A 71 -2.24 4.97 -0.79
CA VAL A 71 -2.13 6.41 -0.55
C VAL A 71 -2.26 7.14 -1.88
N ASN A 72 -3.10 8.16 -1.94
CA ASN A 72 -3.24 8.99 -3.15
C ASN A 72 -3.04 10.48 -2.84
N GLY A 73 -1.79 10.93 -2.87
CA GLY A 73 -1.42 12.32 -2.63
C GLY A 73 -1.91 13.31 -3.69
N HIS A 74 -2.41 12.84 -4.85
CA HIS A 74 -2.82 13.68 -5.98
C HIS A 74 -4.31 14.04 -5.99
N GLY A 75 -5.03 13.68 -4.92
CA GLY A 75 -6.45 13.96 -4.77
C GLY A 75 -7.31 12.75 -5.15
N GLY A 76 -8.24 12.41 -4.25
CA GLY A 76 -9.14 11.27 -4.38
C GLY A 76 -9.26 10.49 -3.08
N GLY A 77 -10.45 9.97 -2.81
CA GLY A 77 -10.75 9.12 -1.65
C GLY A 77 -10.87 9.85 -0.31
N PRO A 78 -11.44 9.19 0.72
CA PRO A 78 -11.55 9.75 2.06
C PRO A 78 -10.17 9.85 2.73
N ARG A 79 -9.99 10.86 3.58
CA ARG A 79 -8.81 10.96 4.44
C ARG A 79 -9.01 10.10 5.67
N VAL A 80 -8.08 9.19 5.90
CA VAL A 80 -8.11 8.22 7.00
C VAL A 80 -6.94 8.50 7.92
N THR A 81 -7.25 8.66 9.21
CA THR A 81 -6.26 8.86 10.26
C THR A 81 -6.11 7.58 11.08
N GLY A 82 -4.88 7.16 11.33
CA GLY A 82 -4.60 5.97 12.13
C GLY A 82 -3.19 5.95 12.67
N ARG A 83 -2.91 4.95 13.51
CA ARG A 83 -1.58 4.72 14.09
C ARG A 83 -0.83 3.64 13.33
N VAL A 84 0.40 3.93 12.95
CA VAL A 84 1.28 2.96 12.28
C VAL A 84 1.66 1.86 13.27
N ARG A 85 1.34 0.61 12.94
CA ARG A 85 1.66 -0.57 13.73
C ARG A 85 2.78 -1.42 13.13
N ALA A 86 2.93 -1.40 11.81
CA ALA A 86 4.05 -2.04 11.13
C ALA A 86 4.35 -1.33 9.82
N VAL A 87 5.62 -1.31 9.44
CA VAL A 87 6.08 -0.86 8.12
C VAL A 87 6.90 -1.98 7.49
N ARG A 88 6.58 -2.33 6.25
CA ARG A 88 7.28 -3.35 5.49
C ARG A 88 7.63 -2.80 4.12
N VAL A 89 8.90 -2.73 3.78
CA VAL A 89 9.33 -2.39 2.42
C VAL A 89 8.94 -3.53 1.49
N VAL A 90 8.22 -3.19 0.43
CA VAL A 90 7.79 -4.13 -0.61
C VAL A 90 8.87 -4.17 -1.67
N ASN A 91 9.50 -5.31 -1.85
CA ASN A 91 10.35 -5.55 -3.01
C ASN A 91 9.59 -6.43 -4.01
N GLN A 92 9.28 -5.88 -5.18
CA GLN A 92 8.53 -6.53 -6.25
C GLN A 92 9.47 -6.84 -7.41
N VAL A 93 9.33 -8.05 -7.97
CA VAL A 93 10.05 -8.44 -9.18
C VAL A 93 9.24 -8.02 -10.40
N TYR A 94 9.90 -7.39 -11.37
CA TYR A 94 9.35 -7.05 -12.67
C TYR A 94 10.07 -7.81 -13.78
N GLU A 95 9.32 -8.20 -14.81
CA GLU A 95 9.85 -8.83 -16.01
C GLU A 95 9.47 -7.99 -17.23
N GLU A 96 10.36 -7.94 -18.22
CA GLU A 96 10.08 -7.25 -19.47
C GLU A 96 9.17 -8.12 -20.35
N ASN A 97 8.01 -7.60 -20.73
CA ASN A 97 7.04 -8.34 -21.52
C ASN A 97 6.45 -7.48 -22.67
N PRO A 98 6.53 -7.92 -23.94
CA PRO A 98 7.39 -9.00 -24.44
C PRO A 98 8.88 -8.63 -24.32
N PRO A 99 9.82 -9.60 -24.35
CA PRO A 99 11.25 -9.31 -24.26
C PRO A 99 11.72 -8.28 -25.29
N GLY A 100 12.49 -7.28 -24.83
CA GLY A 100 12.98 -6.15 -25.63
C GLY A 100 12.00 -4.98 -25.81
N SER A 101 10.79 -5.03 -25.23
CA SER A 101 9.77 -3.97 -25.37
C SER A 101 10.03 -2.71 -24.53
N ARG A 102 10.85 -2.83 -23.47
CA ARG A 102 11.02 -1.89 -22.36
C ARG A 102 9.77 -1.66 -21.53
N THR A 103 8.75 -2.49 -21.70
CA THR A 103 7.55 -2.56 -20.86
C THR A 103 7.80 -3.57 -19.76
N TRP A 104 7.69 -3.12 -18.52
CA TRP A 104 7.95 -3.93 -17.33
C TRP A 104 6.62 -4.26 -16.66
N GLU A 105 6.35 -5.54 -16.49
CA GLU A 105 5.16 -6.04 -15.81
C GLU A 105 5.55 -6.69 -14.49
N PRO A 106 4.79 -6.49 -13.41
CA PRO A 106 5.06 -7.13 -12.14
C PRO A 106 4.84 -8.64 -12.26
N VAL A 107 5.83 -9.41 -11.85
CA VAL A 107 5.73 -10.87 -11.82
C VAL A 107 4.81 -11.27 -10.66
N ARG A 108 3.67 -11.88 -11.00
CA ARG A 108 2.66 -12.30 -10.01
C ARG A 108 3.29 -13.19 -8.93
N GLY A 109 3.09 -12.80 -7.67
CA GLY A 109 3.54 -13.56 -6.50
C GLY A 109 5.04 -13.48 -6.20
N GLU A 110 5.88 -12.91 -7.07
CA GLU A 110 7.30 -12.71 -6.79
C GLU A 110 7.53 -11.36 -6.08
N ARG A 111 7.22 -11.34 -4.80
CA ARG A 111 7.49 -10.21 -3.89
C ARG A 111 8.07 -10.66 -2.57
N THR A 112 8.79 -9.77 -1.91
CA THR A 112 9.25 -9.95 -0.53
C THR A 112 8.90 -8.73 0.31
N LEU A 113 8.66 -8.97 1.60
CA LEU A 113 8.33 -7.94 2.58
C LEU A 113 9.44 -7.86 3.62
N ARG A 114 10.15 -6.72 3.65
CA ARG A 114 11.23 -6.48 4.63
C ARG A 114 10.71 -5.58 5.76
N PRO A 115 10.64 -6.05 7.01
CA PRO A 115 10.20 -5.21 8.12
C PRO A 115 11.21 -4.11 8.40
N VAL A 116 10.71 -2.90 8.68
CA VAL A 116 11.50 -1.74 9.08
C VAL A 116 10.75 -0.94 10.16
N ASP A 117 11.48 -0.28 11.06
CA ASP A 117 10.88 0.58 12.08
C ASP A 117 10.49 1.96 11.53
N ARG A 118 11.12 2.38 10.43
CA ARG A 118 10.89 3.66 9.77
C ARG A 118 10.82 3.48 8.26
N CYS A 119 9.82 4.11 7.64
CA CYS A 119 9.69 4.20 6.20
C CYS A 119 10.91 4.93 5.60
N PRO A 120 11.60 4.36 4.60
CA PRO A 120 12.67 5.06 3.92
C PRO A 120 12.10 6.20 3.05
N LYS A 121 12.89 7.26 2.89
CA LYS A 121 12.57 8.33 1.93
C LYS A 121 12.92 7.93 0.50
N TRP A 122 13.98 7.14 0.33
CA TRP A 122 14.55 6.74 -0.95
C TRP A 122 14.63 5.22 -1.00
N PHE A 123 14.16 4.64 -2.10
CA PHE A 123 13.99 3.21 -2.30
C PHE A 123 15.05 2.68 -3.27
N ASP A 124 15.45 1.41 -3.06
CA ASP A 124 16.45 0.78 -3.93
C ASP A 124 15.81 0.30 -5.24
N ALA A 125 16.34 0.79 -6.36
CA ALA A 125 15.97 0.33 -7.70
C ALA A 125 16.44 -1.12 -8.00
N GLY A 126 17.23 -1.71 -7.11
CA GLY A 126 17.70 -3.08 -7.17
C GLY A 126 18.64 -3.37 -8.33
N THR A 127 19.16 -4.60 -8.35
CA THR A 127 20.03 -5.08 -9.43
C THR A 127 19.32 -6.19 -10.19
N PRO A 128 19.30 -6.14 -11.55
CA PRO A 128 18.69 -7.20 -12.34
C PRO A 128 19.30 -8.58 -12.05
N ASP A 129 18.46 -9.61 -12.02
CA ASP A 129 18.91 -10.99 -11.89
C ASP A 129 19.54 -11.51 -13.19
N ALA A 130 20.07 -12.74 -13.16
CA ALA A 130 20.70 -13.37 -14.33
C ALA A 130 19.76 -13.57 -15.53
N ARG A 131 18.43 -13.48 -15.32
CA ARG A 131 17.40 -13.57 -16.36
C ARG A 131 16.95 -12.19 -16.83
N GLY A 132 17.53 -11.11 -16.29
CA GLY A 132 17.16 -9.74 -16.60
C GLY A 132 15.91 -9.24 -15.84
N ARG A 133 15.38 -10.02 -14.90
CA ARG A 133 14.24 -9.59 -14.07
C ARG A 133 14.72 -8.58 -13.05
N GLN A 134 13.89 -7.58 -12.78
CA GLN A 134 14.27 -6.42 -11.98
C GLN A 134 13.54 -6.44 -10.64
N PRO A 135 14.18 -6.88 -9.55
CA PRO A 135 13.67 -6.61 -8.21
C PRO A 135 13.79 -5.11 -7.93
N ARG A 136 12.75 -4.51 -7.39
CA ARG A 136 12.72 -3.08 -7.01
C ARG A 136 11.97 -2.91 -5.72
N GLU A 137 12.45 -2.03 -4.85
CA GLU A 137 11.68 -1.60 -3.69
C GLU A 137 10.55 -0.65 -4.13
N SER A 138 9.37 -1.18 -4.48
CA SER A 138 8.26 -0.40 -5.06
C SER A 138 7.48 0.46 -4.05
N GLY A 139 7.84 0.42 -2.77
CA GLY A 139 7.18 1.22 -1.73
C GLY A 139 7.10 0.50 -0.39
N VAL A 140 6.12 0.88 0.44
CA VAL A 140 5.88 0.26 1.75
C VAL A 140 4.44 -0.22 1.91
N LEU A 141 4.29 -1.39 2.51
CA LEU A 141 3.03 -1.87 3.07
C LEU A 141 2.98 -1.50 4.56
N VAL A 142 1.97 -0.73 4.92
CA VAL A 142 1.76 -0.18 6.25
C VAL A 142 0.57 -0.88 6.89
N THR A 143 0.77 -1.42 8.09
CA THR A 143 -0.36 -1.82 8.93
C THR A 143 -0.78 -0.61 9.74
N LEU A 144 -1.97 -0.10 9.44
CA LEU A 144 -2.54 1.09 10.03
C LEU A 144 -3.69 0.69 10.96
N GLU A 145 -3.56 1.01 12.23
CA GLU A 145 -4.66 0.85 13.19
C GLU A 145 -5.57 2.07 13.13
N ILE A 146 -6.82 1.82 12.77
CA ILE A 146 -7.87 2.82 12.72
C ILE A 146 -8.69 2.71 14.02
N PRO A 147 -8.87 3.82 14.76
CA PRO A 147 -9.82 3.83 15.88
C PRO A 147 -11.21 3.45 15.37
N ASP A 148 -12.00 2.75 16.19
CA ASP A 148 -13.39 2.49 15.79
C ASP A 148 -14.07 3.83 15.50
N PRO A 149 -14.90 3.92 14.45
CA PRO A 149 -15.83 5.03 14.35
C PRO A 149 -16.72 4.94 15.60
N GLY A 150 -16.43 5.79 16.59
CA GLY A 150 -17.35 5.97 17.71
C GLY A 150 -18.72 6.33 17.14
N PRO A 151 -19.83 6.00 17.83
CA PRO A 151 -21.16 6.37 17.35
C PRO A 151 -21.15 7.87 17.04
N ASP A 152 -21.44 8.17 15.79
CA ASP A 152 -21.45 9.48 15.16
C ASP A 152 -21.89 10.54 16.18
N ARG A 153 -20.99 11.45 16.58
CA ARG A 153 -21.39 12.63 17.33
C ARG A 153 -22.09 13.52 16.33
N ALA A 154 -23.40 13.31 16.19
CA ALA A 154 -24.29 14.21 15.50
C ALA A 154 -23.90 15.65 15.86
N PRO A 155 -23.74 16.57 14.89
CA PRO A 155 -23.47 17.95 15.21
C PRO A 155 -24.63 18.45 16.08
N ASP A 156 -24.29 18.88 17.29
CA ASP A 156 -25.21 19.62 18.13
C ASP A 156 -25.55 20.92 17.39
N SER A 157 -26.85 21.03 17.07
CA SER A 157 -27.62 22.25 16.73
C SER A 157 -27.48 22.85 15.33
#